data_AF-A0A067D426-F1
#
_entry.id   AF-A0A067D426-F1
#
_cell.length_a   1.000
_cell.length_b   1.000
_cell.length_c   1.000
_cell.angle_alpha   90.00
_cell.angle_beta   90.00
_cell.angle_gamma   90.00
#
_symmetry.space_group_name_H-M   'P 1'
#
loop_
_entity.id
_entity.type
_entity.pdbx_description
1 polymer ?
#
loop_
_entity_poly.entity_id
_entity_poly.type
_entity_poly.pdbx_seq_one_letter_code
_entity_poly.pdbx_strand_id
1 'polypeptide(L)'
;LEDREIANFIALKCAKVLVNVWATVRYESIMDNACYFTPGRLLGSDIDFKGKNFELIPFGAGWQIYPGLPLAIKMLDLMLGSFINSLIGSLKTRTWI
;
A
#
# COMPACT_ATOMS: atom_id res chain seq x y z
N LEU A 1 -5.99 23.61 19.94
CA LEU A 1 -4.74 22.95 19.48
C LEU A 1 -3.69 23.25 20.52
N GLU A 2 -3.39 22.24 21.32
CA GLU A 2 -2.51 22.28 22.50
C GLU A 2 -1.27 21.44 22.22
N ASP A 3 -0.21 21.65 22.99
CA ASP A 3 0.97 20.81 22.94
C ASP A 3 0.59 19.38 23.35
N ARG A 4 1.07 18.39 22.58
CA ARG A 4 0.72 16.97 22.74
C ARG A 4 1.99 16.16 22.85
N GLU A 5 1.99 15.19 23.77
CA GLU A 5 3.07 14.21 23.86
C GLU A 5 2.80 13.04 22.89
N ILE A 6 3.80 12.68 22.09
CA ILE A 6 3.78 11.59 21.12
C ILE A 6 5.05 10.76 21.32
N ALA A 7 4.92 9.52 21.80
CA ALA A 7 6.05 8.60 21.98
C ALA A 7 7.24 9.22 22.74
N ASN A 8 6.94 9.94 23.83
CA ASN A 8 7.90 10.71 24.67
C ASN A 8 8.52 11.95 24.00
N PHE A 9 7.96 12.41 22.88
CA PHE A 9 8.32 13.68 22.24
C PHE A 9 7.19 14.70 22.37
N ILE A 10 7.53 15.96 22.62
CA ILE A 10 6.55 17.05 22.68
C ILE A 10 6.34 17.59 21.27
N ALA A 11 5.16 17.36 20.71
CA ALA A 11 4.72 17.99 19.48
C ALA A 11 4.20 19.39 19.79
N LEU A 12 4.99 20.40 19.40
CA LEU A 12 4.61 21.81 19.53
C LEU A 12 3.38 22.12 18.67
N LYS A 13 2.51 23.00 19.15
CA LYS A 13 1.26 23.44 18.51
C LYS A 13 1.33 23.76 17.00
N CYS A 14 2.47 24.21 16.48
CA CYS A 14 2.65 24.58 15.06
C CYS A 14 3.58 23.64 14.29
N ALA A 15 4.00 22.53 14.88
CA ALA A 15 4.86 21.56 14.21
C ALA A 15 4.07 20.77 13.15
N LYS A 16 4.68 20.54 11.99
CA LYS A 16 4.15 19.64 10.96
C LYS A 16 4.64 18.23 11.23
N VAL A 17 3.71 17.29 11.39
CA VAL A 17 4.00 15.86 11.50
C VAL A 17 3.84 15.23 10.12
N LEU A 18 4.90 14.57 9.64
CA LEU A 18 4.90 13.84 8.37
C LEU A 18 5.16 12.36 8.65
N VAL A 19 4.34 11.50 8.07
CA VAL A 19 4.49 10.06 8.19
C VAL A 19 5.27 9.54 6.98
N ASN A 20 6.40 8.89 7.23
CA ASN A 20 7.19 8.28 6.16
C ASN A 20 6.66 6.89 5.81
N VAL A 21 5.60 6.85 5.01
CA VAL A 21 4.96 5.60 4.54
C VAL A 21 5.91 4.71 3.73
N TRP A 22 6.86 5.33 3.03
CA TRP A 22 7.82 4.60 2.20
C TRP A 22 8.81 3.77 3.03
N ALA A 23 9.24 4.28 4.17
CA ALA A 23 10.11 3.54 5.08
C ALA A 23 9.39 2.34 5.70
N THR A 24 8.11 2.46 6.04
CA THR A 24 7.34 1.41 6.73
C THR A 24 7.33 0.09 5.97
N VAL A 25 7.12 0.15 4.65
CA VAL A 25 7.06 -1.04 3.79
C VAL A 25 8.44 -1.62 3.43
N ARG A 26 9.53 -0.92 3.78
CA ARG A 26 10.92 -1.31 3.47
C ARG A 26 11.71 -1.77 4.69
N TYR A 27 11.13 -1.65 5.89
CA TYR A 27 11.77 -2.12 7.11
C TYR A 27 11.57 -3.63 7.25
N GLU A 28 12.66 -4.39 7.30
CA GLU A 28 12.62 -5.85 7.49
C GLU A 28 12.00 -6.27 8.82
N SER A 29 12.05 -5.40 9.84
CA SER A 29 11.36 -5.63 11.13
C SER A 29 9.84 -5.57 11.03
N ILE A 30 9.30 -5.03 9.94
CA ILE A 30 7.86 -4.83 9.72
C ILE A 30 7.36 -5.76 8.62
N MET A 31 8.15 -6.00 7.58
CA MET A 31 7.77 -6.88 6.48
C MET A 31 8.94 -7.73 6.01
N ASP A 32 8.76 -9.05 5.99
CA ASP A 32 9.78 -9.98 5.51
C ASP A 32 10.13 -9.74 4.05
N ASN A 33 11.42 -9.85 3.70
CA ASN A 33 11.93 -9.62 2.35
C ASN A 33 11.49 -8.26 1.76
N ALA A 34 11.49 -7.19 2.58
CA ALA A 34 10.97 -5.87 2.24
C ALA A 34 11.55 -5.25 0.94
N CYS A 35 12.78 -5.62 0.60
CA CYS A 35 13.47 -5.18 -0.62
C CYS A 35 13.05 -5.93 -1.88
N TYR A 36 12.37 -7.07 -1.76
CA TYR A 36 11.98 -7.92 -2.87
C TYR A 36 10.49 -7.81 -3.21
N PHE A 37 10.21 -7.78 -4.50
CA PHE A 37 8.84 -7.85 -4.99
C PHE A 37 8.33 -9.29 -4.91
N THR A 38 7.60 -9.60 -3.84
CA THR A 38 6.98 -10.92 -3.60
C THR A 38 5.44 -10.76 -3.63
N PRO A 39 4.77 -11.11 -4.74
CA PRO A 39 3.32 -10.92 -4.90
C PRO A 39 2.48 -11.62 -3.83
N GLY A 40 2.95 -12.79 -3.38
CA GLY A 40 2.23 -13.62 -2.42
C GLY A 40 2.47 -13.28 -0.95
N ARG A 41 3.22 -12.23 -0.63
CA ARG A 41 3.58 -11.94 0.77
C ARG A 41 2.40 -11.60 1.67
N LEU A 42 1.28 -11.13 1.09
CA LEU A 42 0.05 -10.79 1.83
C LEU A 42 -1.02 -11.88 1.70
N LEU A 43 -0.75 -12.97 0.97
CA LEU A 43 -1.70 -14.07 0.84
C LEU A 43 -1.85 -14.79 2.19
N GLY A 44 -3.07 -14.83 2.72
CA GLY A 44 -3.36 -15.44 4.01
C GLY A 44 -2.97 -14.60 5.23
N SER A 45 -2.46 -13.37 5.04
CA SER A 45 -2.25 -12.43 6.13
C SER A 45 -3.52 -11.61 6.41
N ASP A 46 -3.73 -11.23 7.66
CA ASP A 46 -4.81 -10.29 8.07
C ASP A 46 -4.46 -8.81 7.79
N ILE A 47 -3.33 -8.54 7.15
CA ILE A 47 -2.87 -7.18 6.85
C ILE A 47 -3.67 -6.61 5.68
N ASP A 48 -4.37 -5.50 5.90
CA ASP A 48 -5.09 -4.76 4.87
C ASP A 48 -4.48 -3.38 4.57
N PHE A 49 -4.79 -2.85 3.40
CA PHE A 49 -4.41 -1.49 2.99
C PHE A 49 -5.53 -0.47 3.23
N LYS A 50 -6.57 -0.83 3.99
CA LYS A 50 -7.77 0.00 4.25
C LYS A 50 -7.56 0.96 5.43
N GLY A 51 -6.31 1.14 5.86
CA GLY A 51 -5.94 2.08 6.92
C GLY A 51 -6.15 1.54 8.33
N LYS A 52 -6.39 0.23 8.50
CA LYS A 52 -6.42 -0.41 9.82
C LYS A 52 -5.04 -0.91 10.25
N ASN A 53 -4.26 -1.43 9.31
CA ASN A 53 -2.91 -1.93 9.56
C ASN A 53 -1.87 -0.85 9.19
N PHE A 54 -1.19 -0.29 10.20
CA PHE A 54 -0.19 0.78 9.99
C PHE A 54 1.08 0.31 9.26
N GLU A 55 1.29 -1.00 9.18
CA GLU A 55 2.35 -1.65 8.41
C GLU A 55 2.19 -1.38 6.90
N LEU A 56 0.95 -1.18 6.43
CA LEU A 56 0.61 -0.98 5.03
C LEU A 56 -0.47 0.11 4.85
N ILE A 57 -0.04 1.37 4.71
CA ILE A 57 -0.94 2.53 4.55
C ILE A 57 -0.67 3.37 3.28
N PRO A 58 -0.66 2.75 2.07
CA PRO A 58 -0.36 3.47 0.83
C PRO A 58 -1.38 4.57 0.51
N PHE A 59 -2.59 4.48 1.07
CA PHE A 59 -3.67 5.45 0.89
C PHE A 59 -3.95 6.29 2.14
N GLY A 60 -3.04 6.27 3.10
CA GLY A 60 -3.24 6.86 4.43
C GLY A 60 -4.11 5.99 5.33
N ALA A 61 -4.49 6.56 6.48
CA ALA A 61 -5.28 5.89 7.51
C ALA A 61 -6.14 6.89 8.28
N GLY A 62 -7.10 6.38 9.05
CA GLY A 62 -7.99 7.20 9.88
C GLY A 62 -8.83 8.18 9.05
N TRP A 63 -9.02 9.40 9.57
CA TRP A 63 -9.89 10.41 8.93
C TRP A 63 -9.31 11.04 7.68
N GLN A 64 -8.01 10.87 7.45
CA GLN A 64 -7.31 11.38 6.26
C GLN A 64 -7.05 10.28 5.23
N ILE A 65 -7.73 9.14 5.33
CA ILE A 65 -7.65 8.10 4.31
C ILE A 65 -8.18 8.63 2.97
N TYR A 66 -7.54 8.23 1.88
CA TYR A 66 -7.97 8.61 0.53
C TYR A 66 -9.41 8.15 0.26
N PRO A 67 -10.36 9.07 0.01
CA PRO A 67 -11.77 8.71 -0.15
C PRO A 67 -12.04 7.92 -1.44
N GLY A 68 -11.16 8.04 -2.44
CA GLY A 68 -11.24 7.29 -3.70
C GLY A 68 -10.70 5.86 -3.63
N LEU A 69 -10.36 5.35 -2.45
CA LEU A 69 -9.81 4.00 -2.27
C LEU A 69 -10.63 2.91 -3.01
N PRO A 70 -11.98 2.83 -2.88
CA PRO A 70 -12.75 1.80 -3.57
C PRO A 70 -12.67 1.87 -5.09
N LEU A 71 -12.55 3.08 -5.65
CA LEU A 71 -12.41 3.29 -7.09
C LEU A 71 -11.02 2.86 -7.56
N ALA A 72 -9.97 3.24 -6.83
CA ALA A 72 -8.59 2.89 -7.16
C ALA A 72 -8.39 1.37 -7.25
N ILE A 73 -8.95 0.61 -6.31
CA ILE A 73 -8.90 -0.86 -6.32
C ILE A 73 -9.57 -1.42 -7.59
N LYS A 74 -10.81 -1.00 -7.87
CA LYS A 74 -11.55 -1.47 -9.05
C LYS A 74 -10.83 -1.16 -10.36
N MET A 75 -10.25 0.04 -10.46
CA MET A 75 -9.47 0.43 -11.63
C MET A 75 -8.21 -0.42 -11.78
N LEU A 76 -7.50 -0.67 -10.68
CA LEU A 76 -6.30 -1.51 -10.68
C LEU A 76 -6.62 -2.94 -11.13
N ASP A 77 -7.67 -3.54 -10.59
CA ASP A 77 -8.10 -4.91 -10.94
C ASP A 77 -8.47 -5.01 -12.43
N LEU A 78 -9.20 -4.03 -12.97
CA LEU A 78 -9.57 -4.00 -14.38
C LEU A 78 -8.36 -3.80 -15.30
N MET A 79 -7.45 -2.88 -14.94
CA MET A 79 -6.23 -2.64 -15.71
C MET A 79 -5.34 -3.88 -15.74
N LEU A 80 -5.11 -4.52 -14.58
CA LEU A 80 -4.29 -5.73 -14.51
C LEU A 80 -4.96 -6.91 -15.24
N GLY A 81 -6.26 -7.12 -15.03
CA GLY A 81 -7.00 -8.19 -15.70
C GLY A 81 -6.98 -8.05 -17.23
N SER A 82 -7.23 -6.84 -17.74
CA SER A 82 -7.18 -6.58 -19.20
C SER A 82 -5.76 -6.70 -19.76
N PHE A 83 -4.76 -6.22 -19.03
CA PHE A 83 -3.35 -6.32 -19.41
C PHE A 83 -2.88 -7.78 -19.50
N ILE A 84 -3.13 -8.58 -18.45
CA ILE A 84 -2.76 -10.00 -18.41
C ILE A 84 -3.48 -10.77 -19.52
N ASN A 85 -4.77 -10.53 -19.72
CA ASN A 85 -5.54 -11.19 -20.77
C ASN A 85 -4.98 -10.87 -22.17
N SER A 86 -4.61 -9.61 -22.42
CA SER A 86 -3.99 -9.20 -23.68
C SER A 86 -2.63 -9.88 -23.92
N LEU A 87 -1.79 -9.95 -22.88
CA LEU A 87 -0.48 -10.63 -22.97
C LEU A 87 -0.62 -12.12 -23.27
N ILE A 88 -1.54 -12.82 -22.61
CA ILE A 88 -1.81 -14.24 -22.88
C ILE A 88 -2.30 -14.44 -24.32
N GLY A 89 -3.20 -13.59 -24.80
CA GLY A 89 -3.68 -13.61 -26.18
C GLY A 89 -2.54 -13.44 -27.20
N SER A 90 -1.62 -12.51 -26.94
CA SER A 90 -0.46 -12.26 -27.80
C SER A 90 0.58 -13.41 -27.81
N LEU A 91 0.79 -14.06 -26.67
CA LEU A 91 1.68 -15.23 -26.59
C LEU A 91 1.12 -16.43 -27.35
N LYS A 92 -0.20 -16.59 -27.36
CA LYS A 92 -0.87 -17.66 -28.10
C LYS A 92 -0.81 -17.45 -29.62
N THR A 93 -0.83 -16.22 -30.11
CA THR A 93 -0.69 -15.96 -31.56
C THR A 93 0.74 -16.13 -32.08
N ARG A 94 1.77 -16.05 -31.22
CA ARG A 94 3.18 -16.28 -31.58
C ARG A 94 3.64 -17.74 -31.54
N THR A 95 2.88 -18.62 -30.89
CA THR A 95 3.23 -20.05 -30.74
C THR A 95 2.51 -20.96 -31.75
N TRP A 96 1.69 -20.38 -32.64
CA TRP A 96 0.95 -21.07 -33.71
C TRP A 96 1.27 -20.54 -35.12
N ILE A 97 2.49 -20.00 -35.30
CA ILE A 97 3.14 -19.75 -36.60
C ILE A 97 4.47 -20.49 -36.59
#